data_AF-A0A7X1DMJ6-F1
#
_entry.id   AF-A0A7X1DMJ6-F1
#
_cell.length_a   1.000
_cell.length_b   1.000
_cell.length_c   1.000
_cell.angle_alpha   90.00
_cell.angle_beta   90.00
_cell.angle_gamma   90.00
#
_symmetry.space_group_name_H-M   'P 1'
#
loop_
_entity.id
_entity.type
_entity.pdbx_description
1 polymer ?
#
loop_
_entity_poly.entity_id
_entity_poly.type
_entity_poly.pdbx_seq_one_letter_code
_entity_poly.pdbx_strand_id
1 'polypeptide(L)'
;MDISQIKAEVVTPEVGIHVGEASAPVKVMSFVNLRCPFCREWNEKSQDVLTEYIQAGKIELIIKPFDKEKESLQRGNVTHRYLDYSKPVETRETINKIYSTQDEWGSLSLSEVATYMETKLGLTEQDNKAASEKIIAEANAANVVFVPTVIVGEHIFDEHISPEELRALLDGELAK
;
A
#
# COMPACT_ATOMS: atom_id res chain seq x y z
N MET A 1 14.21 -9.25 2.90
CA MET A 1 13.15 -9.86 3.75
C MET A 1 13.25 -11.39 3.69
N ASP A 2 13.05 -12.13 4.79
CA ASP A 2 12.86 -13.59 4.70
C ASP A 2 11.41 -13.88 4.28
N ILE A 3 11.23 -14.19 3.00
CA ILE A 3 9.91 -14.46 2.41
C ILE A 3 9.46 -15.90 2.60
N SER A 4 10.33 -16.80 3.08
CA SER A 4 10.05 -18.24 3.16
C SER A 4 8.89 -18.58 4.11
N GLN A 5 8.58 -17.67 5.04
CA GLN A 5 7.51 -17.84 6.01
C GLN A 5 6.18 -17.25 5.56
N ILE A 6 6.18 -16.40 4.51
CA ILE A 6 4.98 -15.71 4.03
C ILE A 6 4.12 -16.69 3.22
N LYS A 7 2.84 -16.74 3.55
CA LYS A 7 1.84 -17.58 2.90
C LYS A 7 1.05 -16.74 1.91
N ALA A 8 1.59 -16.55 0.70
CA ALA A 8 0.98 -15.70 -0.33
C ALA A 8 -0.45 -16.13 -0.70
N GLU A 9 -0.72 -17.44 -0.65
CA GLU A 9 -2.03 -18.04 -0.94
C GLU A 9 -3.14 -17.64 0.03
N VAL A 10 -2.80 -17.08 1.20
CA VAL A 10 -3.74 -16.58 2.20
C VAL A 10 -4.11 -15.12 1.92
N VAL A 11 -3.29 -14.40 1.15
CA VAL A 11 -3.55 -12.99 0.82
C VAL A 11 -4.51 -12.93 -0.37
N THR A 12 -5.57 -12.16 -0.19
CA THR A 12 -6.67 -12.04 -1.15
C THR A 12 -6.80 -10.61 -1.64
N PRO A 13 -7.41 -10.39 -2.82
CA PRO A 13 -7.72 -9.05 -3.27
C PRO A 13 -8.92 -8.43 -2.54
N GLU A 14 -9.55 -9.06 -1.54
CA GLU A 14 -10.85 -8.62 -1.01
C GLU A 14 -10.83 -7.31 -0.20
N VAL A 15 -9.75 -7.08 0.56
CA VAL A 15 -9.63 -5.91 1.44
C VAL A 15 -8.47 -5.02 1.01
N GLY A 16 -8.72 -3.72 0.92
CA GLY A 16 -7.74 -2.71 0.56
C GLY A 16 -8.37 -1.58 -0.24
N ILE A 17 -7.52 -0.70 -0.77
CA ILE A 17 -7.88 0.37 -1.71
C ILE A 17 -7.62 -0.17 -3.11
N HIS A 18 -8.69 -0.31 -3.91
CA HIS A 18 -8.68 -0.98 -5.21
C HIS A 18 -8.51 0.00 -6.37
N VAL A 19 -7.31 0.07 -6.93
CA VAL A 19 -6.98 0.98 -8.02
C VAL A 19 -6.84 0.21 -9.34
N GLY A 20 -7.76 0.47 -10.27
CA GLY A 20 -7.84 -0.20 -11.57
C GLY A 20 -9.15 -0.96 -11.73
N GLU A 21 -9.23 -1.77 -12.78
CA GLU A 21 -10.44 -2.57 -13.04
C GLU A 21 -10.46 -3.83 -12.17
N ALA A 22 -11.58 -4.09 -11.49
CA ALA A 22 -11.75 -5.32 -10.72
C ALA A 22 -11.64 -6.59 -11.60
N SER A 23 -11.89 -6.48 -12.91
CA SER A 23 -11.72 -7.55 -13.89
C SER A 23 -10.28 -7.75 -14.38
N ALA A 24 -9.35 -6.88 -14.01
CA ALA A 24 -7.96 -6.99 -14.45
C ALA A 24 -7.36 -8.34 -14.01
N PRO A 25 -6.69 -9.08 -14.92
CA PRO A 25 -6.28 -10.46 -14.68
C PRO A 25 -5.22 -10.61 -13.59
N VAL A 26 -4.36 -9.59 -13.41
CA VAL A 26 -3.27 -9.62 -12.43
C VAL A 26 -3.59 -8.69 -11.26
N LYS A 27 -3.43 -9.21 -10.04
CA LYS A 27 -3.63 -8.46 -8.78
C LYS A 27 -2.28 -8.17 -8.14
N VAL A 28 -2.01 -6.90 -7.87
CA VAL A 28 -0.82 -6.44 -7.13
C VAL A 28 -1.26 -6.06 -5.72
N MET A 29 -0.96 -6.89 -4.74
CA MET A 29 -1.38 -6.67 -3.34
C MET A 29 -0.21 -6.11 -2.55
N SER A 30 -0.36 -4.91 -1.97
CA SER A 30 0.75 -4.16 -1.37
C SER A 30 0.45 -3.79 0.08
N PHE A 31 1.08 -4.48 1.03
CA PHE A 31 1.05 -4.11 2.44
C PHE A 31 2.05 -2.98 2.69
N VAL A 32 1.53 -1.81 3.06
CA VAL A 32 2.34 -0.60 3.24
C VAL A 32 1.97 0.15 4.51
N ASN A 33 2.92 0.88 5.07
CA ASN A 33 2.65 1.86 6.10
C ASN A 33 3.12 3.24 5.59
N LEU A 34 2.24 4.24 5.63
CA LEU A 34 2.53 5.53 5.00
C LEU A 34 3.65 6.33 5.68
N ARG A 35 4.10 5.94 6.89
CA ARG A 35 5.30 6.51 7.49
C ARG A 35 6.58 5.82 7.03
N CYS A 36 6.51 4.56 6.61
CA CYS A 36 7.68 3.78 6.28
C CYS A 36 8.44 4.40 5.09
N PRO A 37 9.75 4.70 5.23
CA PRO A 37 10.54 5.26 4.14
C PRO A 37 10.74 4.25 3.00
N PHE A 38 10.82 2.95 3.30
CA PHE A 38 10.90 1.90 2.28
C PHE A 38 9.58 1.77 1.50
N CYS A 39 8.43 1.99 2.14
CA CYS A 39 7.15 2.03 1.42
C CYS A 39 7.05 3.27 0.52
N ARG A 40 7.62 4.41 0.94
CA ARG A 40 7.76 5.60 0.08
C ARG A 40 8.62 5.28 -1.14
N GLU A 41 9.78 4.66 -0.94
CA GLU A 41 10.68 4.26 -2.02
C GLU A 41 10.01 3.30 -3.02
N TRP A 42 9.29 2.29 -2.52
CA TRP A 42 8.46 1.41 -3.35
C TRP A 42 7.44 2.21 -4.17
N ASN A 43 6.69 3.12 -3.54
CA ASN A 43 5.69 3.93 -4.22
C ASN A 43 6.29 4.77 -5.35
N GLU A 44 7.41 5.44 -5.09
CA GLU A 44 8.10 6.31 -6.05
C GLU A 44 8.69 5.52 -7.22
N LYS A 45 9.41 4.43 -6.97
CA LYS A 45 10.03 3.61 -8.02
C LYS A 45 9.00 2.93 -8.92
N SER A 46 7.91 2.45 -8.34
CA SER A 46 6.90 1.67 -9.06
C SER A 46 5.83 2.51 -9.74
N GLN A 47 5.75 3.82 -9.44
CA GLN A 47 4.64 4.69 -9.83
C GLN A 47 4.33 4.65 -11.33
N ASP A 48 5.35 4.83 -12.17
CA ASP A 48 5.17 4.90 -13.63
C ASP A 48 4.73 3.56 -14.20
N VAL A 49 5.36 2.47 -13.76
CA VAL A 49 5.03 1.10 -14.19
C VAL A 49 3.60 0.76 -13.79
N LEU A 50 3.23 0.94 -12.52
CA LEU A 50 1.89 0.63 -12.04
C LEU A 50 0.83 1.48 -12.75
N THR A 51 1.11 2.76 -12.99
CA THR A 51 0.17 3.66 -13.70
C THR A 51 -0.10 3.20 -15.11
N GLU A 52 0.95 2.88 -15.88
CA GLU A 52 0.84 2.36 -17.24
C GLU A 52 -0.02 1.08 -17.29
N TYR A 53 0.25 0.13 -16.40
CA TYR A 53 -0.44 -1.17 -16.40
C TYR A 53 -1.89 -1.05 -15.90
N ILE A 54 -2.18 -0.18 -14.93
CA ILE A 54 -3.54 0.11 -14.47
C ILE A 54 -4.35 0.75 -15.59
N GLN A 55 -3.80 1.75 -16.28
CA GLN A 55 -4.48 2.44 -17.39
C GLN A 55 -4.73 1.51 -18.58
N ALA A 56 -3.87 0.52 -18.79
CA ALA A 56 -4.05 -0.52 -19.79
C ALA A 56 -5.04 -1.62 -19.40
N GLY A 57 -5.66 -1.56 -18.21
CA GLY A 57 -6.57 -2.59 -17.70
C GLY A 57 -5.89 -3.94 -17.40
N LYS A 58 -4.55 -3.95 -17.35
CA LYS A 58 -3.76 -5.18 -17.18
C LYS A 58 -3.69 -5.62 -15.73
N ILE A 59 -3.62 -4.67 -14.80
CA ILE A 59 -3.51 -4.96 -13.37
C ILE A 59 -4.57 -4.21 -12.57
N GLU A 60 -4.90 -4.75 -11.41
CA GLU A 60 -5.50 -4.03 -10.31
C GLU A 60 -4.46 -3.94 -9.18
N LEU A 61 -4.24 -2.74 -8.64
CA LEU A 61 -3.43 -2.52 -7.46
C LEU A 61 -4.33 -2.46 -6.23
N ILE A 62 -4.09 -3.34 -5.26
CA ILE A 62 -4.78 -3.38 -3.97
C ILE A 62 -3.80 -2.91 -2.91
N ILE A 63 -3.93 -1.65 -2.50
CA ILE A 63 -3.12 -1.06 -1.45
C ILE A 63 -3.73 -1.47 -0.11
N LYS A 64 -2.94 -2.07 0.78
CA LYS A 64 -3.34 -2.53 2.11
C LYS A 64 -2.60 -1.70 3.17
N PRO A 65 -3.19 -0.58 3.64
CA PRO A 65 -2.65 0.20 4.75
C PRO A 65 -2.54 -0.67 6.02
N PHE A 66 -1.31 -1.05 6.35
CA PHE A 66 -1.00 -1.97 7.43
C PHE A 66 -0.51 -1.19 8.66
N ASP A 67 -1.39 -1.05 9.64
CA ASP A 67 -1.06 -0.45 10.93
C ASP A 67 0.00 -1.28 11.65
N LYS A 68 0.99 -0.60 12.24
CA LYS A 68 2.13 -1.25 12.90
C LYS A 68 2.24 -0.80 14.35
N GLU A 69 2.61 -1.74 15.22
CA GLU A 69 2.85 -1.49 16.65
C GLU A 69 4.14 -0.69 16.91
N LYS A 70 5.15 -0.85 16.03
CA LYS A 70 6.44 -0.16 16.17
C LYS A 70 6.21 1.35 16.26
N GLU A 71 6.67 1.97 17.35
CA GLU A 71 6.46 3.39 17.66
C GLU A 71 6.79 4.33 16.49
N SER A 72 7.88 4.05 15.77
CA SER A 72 8.27 4.85 14.61
C SER A 72 7.17 4.90 13.55
N LEU A 73 6.41 3.82 13.35
CA LEU A 73 5.40 3.64 12.31
C LEU A 73 3.97 4.00 12.74
N GLN A 74 3.72 4.23 14.03
CA GLN A 74 2.37 4.57 14.53
C GLN A 74 1.80 5.86 13.92
N ARG A 75 2.67 6.79 13.48
CA ARG A 75 2.23 7.97 12.73
C ARG A 75 1.56 7.57 11.41
N GLY A 76 2.04 6.51 10.76
CA GLY A 76 1.39 5.95 9.58
C GLY A 76 -0.03 5.48 9.88
N ASN A 77 -0.25 4.83 11.03
CA ASN A 77 -1.58 4.38 11.43
C ASN A 77 -2.57 5.56 11.54
N VAL A 78 -2.12 6.70 12.06
CA VAL A 78 -2.91 7.94 12.08
C VAL A 78 -3.29 8.36 10.67
N THR A 79 -2.33 8.39 9.74
CA THR A 79 -2.57 8.80 8.34
C THR A 79 -3.48 7.84 7.58
N HIS A 80 -3.47 6.53 7.88
CA HIS A 80 -4.32 5.54 7.22
C HIS A 80 -5.82 5.81 7.43
N ARG A 81 -6.19 6.49 8.52
CA ARG A 81 -7.56 6.91 8.80
C ARG A 81 -8.07 7.98 7.84
N TYR A 82 -7.19 8.65 7.09
CA TYR A 82 -7.56 9.72 6.16
C TYR A 82 -7.66 9.25 4.69
N LEU A 83 -7.61 7.93 4.46
CA LEU A 83 -7.68 7.34 3.11
C LEU A 83 -9.13 7.03 2.76
N ASP A 84 -9.66 7.59 1.67
CA ASP A 84 -11.04 7.39 1.22
C ASP A 84 -11.14 6.16 0.30
N TYR A 85 -11.51 5.01 0.86
CA TYR A 85 -11.62 3.76 0.12
C TYR A 85 -12.70 3.81 -0.98
N SER A 86 -13.66 4.74 -0.91
CA SER A 86 -14.70 4.90 -1.93
C SER A 86 -14.22 5.64 -3.19
N LYS A 87 -13.04 6.28 -3.11
CA LYS A 87 -12.41 7.04 -4.19
C LYS A 87 -10.97 6.56 -4.43
N PRO A 88 -10.78 5.34 -4.92
CA PRO A 88 -9.47 4.70 -4.90
C PRO A 88 -8.42 5.40 -5.78
N VAL A 89 -8.82 5.98 -6.91
CA VAL A 89 -7.91 6.72 -7.80
C VAL A 89 -7.44 8.00 -7.12
N GLU A 90 -8.36 8.77 -6.55
CA GLU A 90 -8.04 9.99 -5.80
C GLU A 90 -7.26 9.69 -4.52
N THR A 91 -7.56 8.57 -3.87
CA THR A 91 -6.83 8.10 -2.68
C THR A 91 -5.41 7.68 -3.02
N ARG A 92 -5.15 7.09 -4.19
CA ARG A 92 -3.77 6.85 -4.65
C ARG A 92 -2.99 8.14 -4.82
N GLU A 93 -3.60 9.18 -5.39
CA GLU A 93 -2.96 10.51 -5.47
C GLU A 93 -2.77 11.15 -4.08
N THR A 94 -3.68 10.89 -3.16
CA THR A 94 -3.56 11.32 -1.77
C THR A 94 -2.39 10.62 -1.08
N ILE A 95 -2.21 9.32 -1.31
CA ILE A 95 -1.06 8.55 -0.82
C ILE A 95 0.26 9.13 -1.35
N ASN A 96 0.33 9.47 -2.65
CA ASN A 96 1.50 10.14 -3.23
C ASN A 96 1.83 11.45 -2.49
N LYS A 97 0.82 12.28 -2.20
CA LYS A 97 1.00 13.54 -1.46
C LYS A 97 1.46 13.30 -0.02
N ILE A 98 0.88 12.33 0.67
CA ILE A 98 1.28 11.96 2.04
C ILE A 98 2.74 11.50 2.06
N TYR A 99 3.16 10.68 1.08
CA TYR A 99 4.55 10.26 0.95
C TYR A 99 5.50 11.42 0.62
N SER A 100 5.10 12.33 -0.26
CA SER A 100 5.93 13.50 -0.63
C SER A 100 6.21 14.45 0.53
N THR A 101 5.34 14.44 1.55
CA THR A 101 5.48 15.27 2.76
C THR A 101 5.88 14.44 3.99
N GLN A 102 6.31 13.17 3.80
CA GLN A 102 6.59 12.22 4.89
C GLN A 102 7.60 12.75 5.93
N ASP A 103 8.60 13.53 5.49
CA ASP A 103 9.61 14.10 6.39
C ASP A 103 9.09 15.30 7.21
N GLU A 104 7.98 15.94 6.79
CA GLU A 104 7.37 17.05 7.52
C GLU A 104 6.52 16.57 8.69
N TRP A 105 5.73 15.51 8.48
CA TRP A 105 4.80 15.00 9.49
C TRP A 105 5.32 13.76 10.25
N GLY A 106 6.29 13.02 9.69
CA GLY A 106 6.70 11.70 10.18
C GLY A 106 7.38 11.68 11.56
N SER A 107 7.81 12.84 12.07
CA SER A 107 8.38 13.00 13.42
C SER A 107 7.43 13.64 14.43
N LEU A 108 6.27 14.14 14.00
CA LEU A 108 5.30 14.79 14.86
C LEU A 108 4.68 13.81 15.86
N SER A 109 4.00 14.33 16.90
CA SER A 109 3.13 13.52 17.76
C SER A 109 1.90 13.03 16.99
N LEU A 110 1.23 12.00 17.51
CA LEU A 110 0.06 11.41 16.82
C LEU A 110 -1.07 12.43 16.59
N SER A 111 -1.33 13.32 17.56
CA SER A 111 -2.33 14.39 17.44
C SER A 111 -1.93 15.47 16.44
N GLU A 112 -0.64 15.79 16.36
CA GLU A 112 -0.12 16.74 15.38
C GLU A 112 -0.15 16.17 13.96
N VAL A 113 0.08 14.85 13.79
CA VAL A 113 -0.11 14.19 12.49
C VAL A 113 -1.56 14.30 12.03
N ALA A 114 -2.53 14.03 12.90
CA ALA A 114 -3.95 14.20 12.58
C ALA A 114 -4.26 15.64 12.15
N THR A 115 -3.77 16.61 12.92
CA THR A 115 -3.89 18.04 12.60
C THR A 115 -3.23 18.39 11.26
N TYR A 116 -2.08 17.80 10.93
CA TYR A 116 -1.41 18.00 9.64
C TYR A 116 -2.25 17.47 8.49
N MET A 117 -2.81 16.26 8.60
CA MET A 117 -3.67 15.67 7.57
C MET A 117 -4.88 16.58 7.27
N GLU A 118 -5.51 17.13 8.31
CA GLU A 118 -6.69 17.99 8.18
C GLU A 118 -6.36 19.39 7.66
N THR A 119 -5.35 20.04 8.25
CA THR A 119 -5.10 21.47 8.02
C THR A 119 -4.14 21.75 6.87
N LYS A 120 -3.15 20.87 6.65
CA LYS A 120 -2.15 21.04 5.59
C LYS A 120 -2.52 20.28 4.33
N LEU A 121 -3.00 19.05 4.46
CA LEU A 121 -3.39 18.23 3.31
C LEU A 121 -4.89 18.33 2.98
N GLY A 122 -5.70 18.96 3.83
CA GLY A 122 -7.13 19.16 3.58
C GLY A 122 -7.93 17.85 3.58
N LEU A 123 -7.43 16.83 4.27
CA LEU A 123 -8.04 15.51 4.31
C LEU A 123 -9.10 15.43 5.42
N THR A 124 -10.08 14.55 5.22
CA THR A 124 -11.12 14.27 6.21
C THR A 124 -10.92 12.85 6.74
N GLU A 125 -11.03 12.68 8.06
CA GLU A 125 -10.97 11.35 8.68
C GLU A 125 -12.11 10.46 8.19
N GLN A 126 -11.81 9.18 7.99
CA GLN A 126 -12.69 8.14 7.45
C GLN A 126 -12.88 7.02 8.49
N ASP A 127 -14.01 6.32 8.43
CA ASP A 127 -14.25 5.13 9.26
C ASP A 127 -13.62 3.88 8.63
N ASN A 128 -12.29 3.78 8.74
CA ASN A 128 -11.50 2.68 8.16
C ASN A 128 -11.23 1.55 9.15
N LYS A 129 -11.80 1.58 10.37
CA LYS A 129 -11.43 0.67 11.46
C LYS A 129 -11.61 -0.80 11.09
N ALA A 130 -12.78 -1.15 10.54
CA ALA A 130 -13.08 -2.52 10.14
C ALA A 130 -12.14 -3.02 9.02
N ALA A 131 -11.73 -2.15 8.09
CA ALA A 131 -10.77 -2.49 7.05
C ALA A 131 -9.36 -2.70 7.63
N SER A 132 -8.90 -1.82 8.53
CA SER A 132 -7.61 -1.95 9.22
C SER A 132 -7.52 -3.27 10.00
N GLU A 133 -8.55 -3.61 10.78
CA GLU A 133 -8.61 -4.88 11.53
C GLU A 133 -8.52 -6.12 10.62
N LYS A 134 -9.20 -6.09 9.46
CA LYS A 134 -9.11 -7.16 8.46
C LYS A 134 -7.73 -7.26 7.82
N ILE A 135 -7.11 -6.14 7.47
CA ILE A 135 -5.75 -6.10 6.90
C ILE A 135 -4.73 -6.65 7.91
N ILE A 136 -4.83 -6.27 9.18
CA ILE A 136 -3.96 -6.80 10.25
C ILE A 136 -4.17 -8.32 10.40
N ALA A 137 -5.42 -8.78 10.41
CA ALA A 137 -5.75 -10.20 10.53
C ALA A 137 -5.21 -11.02 9.34
N GLU A 138 -5.38 -10.51 8.12
CA GLU A 138 -4.86 -11.11 6.89
C GLU A 138 -3.32 -11.16 6.91
N ALA A 139 -2.66 -10.05 7.25
CA ALA A 139 -1.21 -10.00 7.37
C ALA A 139 -0.69 -11.02 8.39
N ASN A 140 -1.33 -11.14 9.55
CA ASN A 140 -0.97 -12.14 10.56
C ASN A 140 -1.17 -13.57 10.07
N ALA A 141 -2.30 -13.87 9.41
CA ALA A 141 -2.58 -15.20 8.87
C ALA A 141 -1.58 -15.61 7.78
N ALA A 142 -1.15 -14.64 6.96
CA ALA A 142 -0.16 -14.77 5.91
C ALA A 142 1.29 -14.66 6.39
N ASN A 143 1.55 -14.47 7.69
CA ASN A 143 2.88 -14.20 8.26
C ASN A 143 3.61 -12.97 7.65
N VAL A 144 2.86 -11.98 7.15
CA VAL A 144 3.40 -10.71 6.67
C VAL A 144 3.73 -9.82 7.86
N VAL A 145 5.01 -9.72 8.20
CA VAL A 145 5.49 -8.92 9.34
C VAL A 145 6.06 -7.57 8.91
N PHE A 146 6.65 -7.49 7.72
CA PHE A 146 7.40 -6.32 7.25
C PHE A 146 6.61 -5.52 6.21
N VAL A 147 6.96 -4.24 6.09
CA VAL A 147 6.42 -3.32 5.09
C VAL A 147 7.59 -2.58 4.41
N PRO A 148 7.58 -2.39 3.08
CA PRO A 148 6.57 -2.92 2.16
C PRO A 148 6.69 -4.44 2.00
N THR A 149 5.54 -5.11 1.84
CA THR A 149 5.47 -6.46 1.29
C THR A 149 4.51 -6.44 0.13
N VAL A 150 4.97 -6.81 -1.06
CA VAL A 150 4.18 -6.82 -2.28
C VAL A 150 4.07 -8.25 -2.79
N ILE A 151 2.86 -8.63 -3.19
CA ILE A 151 2.52 -9.97 -3.66
C ILE A 151 1.83 -9.85 -5.01
N VAL A 152 2.34 -10.59 -5.99
CA VAL A 152 1.77 -10.72 -7.34
C VAL A 152 1.86 -12.18 -7.76
N GLY A 153 0.72 -12.87 -7.86
CA GLY A 153 0.72 -14.32 -8.04
C GLY A 153 1.45 -15.01 -6.89
N GLU A 154 2.46 -15.83 -7.23
CA GLU A 154 3.33 -16.50 -6.25
C GLU A 154 4.56 -15.67 -5.87
N HIS A 155 4.78 -14.51 -6.50
CA HIS A 155 5.94 -13.68 -6.27
C HIS A 155 5.74 -12.75 -5.07
N ILE A 156 6.73 -12.72 -4.18
CA ILE A 156 6.76 -11.88 -2.98
C ILE A 156 8.05 -11.07 -3.01
N PHE A 157 7.93 -9.75 -2.88
CA PHE A 157 9.07 -8.83 -2.94
C PHE A 157 8.82 -7.57 -2.10
N ASP A 158 9.84 -6.71 -2.02
CA ASP A 158 9.85 -5.44 -1.28
C ASP A 158 10.39 -4.30 -2.18
N GLU A 159 10.85 -3.18 -1.60
CA GLU A 159 11.30 -1.98 -2.32
C GLU A 159 12.56 -2.17 -3.19
N HIS A 160 13.23 -3.32 -3.09
CA HIS A 160 14.43 -3.61 -3.86
C HIS A 160 14.16 -3.94 -5.32
N ILE A 161 12.91 -4.27 -5.69
CA ILE A 161 12.56 -4.53 -7.09
C ILE A 161 12.77 -3.27 -7.95
N SER A 162 13.46 -3.41 -9.07
CA SER A 162 13.60 -2.34 -10.05
C SER A 162 12.33 -2.18 -10.90
N PRO A 163 12.11 -1.00 -11.53
CA PRO A 163 11.02 -0.82 -12.48
C PRO A 163 11.04 -1.84 -13.63
N GLU A 164 12.23 -2.21 -14.12
CA GLU A 164 12.40 -3.20 -15.18
C GLU A 164 12.02 -4.61 -14.73
N GLU A 165 12.44 -5.02 -13.53
CA GLU A 165 12.05 -6.31 -12.95
C GLU A 165 10.55 -6.36 -12.66
N LEU A 166 9.96 -5.26 -12.18
CA LEU A 166 8.51 -5.17 -11.97
C LEU A 166 7.75 -5.35 -13.29
N ARG A 167 8.17 -4.69 -14.37
CA ARG A 167 7.58 -4.88 -15.71
C ARG A 167 7.66 -6.33 -16.15
N ALA A 168 8.85 -6.93 -16.07
CA ALA A 168 9.06 -8.32 -16.47
C ALA A 168 8.19 -9.29 -15.66
N LEU A 169 8.04 -9.05 -14.36
CA LEU A 169 7.16 -9.82 -13.49
C LEU A 169 5.70 -9.71 -13.93
N LEU A 170 5.20 -8.48 -14.11
CA LEU A 170 3.80 -8.25 -14.49
C LEU A 170 3.48 -8.83 -15.87
N ASP A 171 4.35 -8.64 -16.86
CA ASP A 171 4.19 -9.26 -18.18
C ASP A 171 4.24 -10.79 -18.12
N GLY A 172 5.06 -11.37 -17.24
CA GLY A 172 5.11 -12.81 -16.99
C GLY A 172 3.81 -13.36 -16.40
N GLU A 173 3.21 -12.66 -15.44
CA GLU A 173 1.90 -13.04 -14.88
C GLU A 173 0.76 -12.88 -15.89
N LEU A 174 0.80 -11.84 -16.72
CA LEU A 174 -0.20 -11.62 -17.78
C LEU A 174 -0.19 -12.67 -18.89
N ALA A 175 0.92 -13.40 -19.04
CA ALA A 175 1.08 -14.43 -20.06
C ALA A 175 0.60 -15.82 -19.61
N LYS A 176 0.16 -15.98 -18.35
CA LYS A 176 -0.42 -17.23 -17.82
C LYS A 176 -1.89 -17.39 -18.19
#